data_AF-A0A537ZTM3-F1
#
_entry.id   AF-A0A537ZTM3-F1
#
_cell.length_a   1.000
_cell.length_b   1.000
_cell.length_c   1.000
_cell.angle_alpha   90.00
_cell.angle_beta   90.00
_cell.angle_gamma   90.00
#
_symmetry.space_group_name_H-M   'P 1'
#
loop_
_entity.id
_entity.type
_entity.pdbx_description
1 polymer ?
#
loop_
_entity_poly.entity_id
_entity_poly.type
_entity_poly.pdbx_seq_one_letter_code
_entity_poly.pdbx_strand_id
1 'polypeptide(L)'
;MKRRLAAVVLAGSLFAVTGAEAKAPPNGLQLCGASACVAITTDAELVAINLFYGDARLVAPPSAEPSDFYLLRWQYPDEAPGSAYFIDASGVVRLGRGAPGPFSAGGYWLQPNAPTLAALRRLSGGLEPVHAPAPLRVTVGGRPARDPASYSRLWQVGAAAIPVHPGGWIRVRITTVTPTPWSDASTDVEVARRGGWLARDGTFFRVPARFAARIRARKSLR
;
A
#
# COMPACT_ATOMS: atom_id res chain seq x y z
N MET A 1 19.46 46.93 -58.11
CA MET A 1 19.81 46.87 -56.67
C MET A 1 19.31 45.54 -56.10
N LYS A 2 20.21 44.80 -55.43
CA LYS A 2 19.96 43.49 -54.80
C LYS A 2 19.11 43.64 -53.52
N ARG A 3 18.15 42.74 -53.27
CA ARG A 3 17.60 42.38 -51.93
C ARG A 3 16.67 41.15 -52.08
N ARG A 4 17.26 39.95 -52.14
CA ARG A 4 17.38 38.93 -51.08
C ARG A 4 16.03 38.34 -50.62
N LEU A 5 15.80 37.10 -51.06
CA LEU A 5 14.85 36.13 -50.49
C LEU A 5 15.08 35.98 -48.98
N ALA A 6 13.99 35.79 -48.24
CA ALA A 6 14.01 35.12 -46.95
C ALA A 6 12.87 34.09 -46.93
N ALA A 7 13.20 32.83 -47.21
CA ALA A 7 12.32 31.70 -46.97
C ALA A 7 12.40 31.36 -45.48
N VAL A 8 11.28 31.52 -44.78
CA VAL A 8 11.14 31.10 -43.37
C VAL A 8 10.89 29.61 -43.35
N VAL A 9 11.92 28.83 -43.01
CA VAL A 9 11.80 27.40 -42.70
C VAL A 9 11.27 27.30 -41.28
N LEU A 10 9.97 27.00 -41.13
CA LEU A 10 9.42 26.55 -39.84
C LEU A 10 9.96 25.15 -39.56
N ALA A 11 11.02 25.06 -38.75
CA ALA A 11 11.44 23.82 -38.13
C ALA A 11 10.38 23.42 -37.09
N GLY A 12 9.57 22.41 -37.43
CA GLY A 12 8.66 21.77 -36.49
C GLY A 12 9.45 21.05 -35.43
N SER A 13 9.54 21.65 -34.24
CA SER A 13 10.04 20.98 -33.03
C SER A 13 9.04 19.88 -32.65
N LEU A 14 9.26 18.67 -33.18
CA LEU A 14 8.68 17.46 -32.62
C LEU A 14 9.18 17.35 -31.18
N PHE A 15 8.34 17.77 -30.24
CA PHE A 15 8.51 17.40 -28.84
C PHE A 15 8.49 15.88 -28.78
N ALA A 16 9.67 15.28 -28.70
CA ALA A 16 9.82 13.94 -28.18
C ALA A 16 9.33 13.99 -26.73
N VAL A 17 8.04 13.71 -26.55
CA VAL A 17 7.56 13.20 -25.28
C VAL A 17 8.26 11.86 -25.16
N THR A 18 9.37 11.84 -24.43
CA THR A 18 9.94 10.60 -23.93
C THR A 18 8.86 10.01 -23.03
N GLY A 19 8.05 9.12 -23.60
CA GLY A 19 7.29 8.18 -22.81
C GLY A 19 8.33 7.47 -21.97
N ALA A 20 8.33 7.72 -20.65
CA ALA A 20 8.97 6.83 -19.72
C ALA A 20 8.22 5.51 -19.88
N GLU A 21 8.72 4.64 -20.77
CA GLU A 21 8.21 3.28 -20.86
C GLU A 21 8.46 2.66 -19.50
N ALA A 22 7.38 2.32 -18.81
CA ALA A 22 7.40 1.67 -17.53
C ALA A 22 7.97 0.25 -17.70
N LYS A 23 9.30 0.16 -17.78
CA LYS A 23 10.01 -1.11 -17.86
C LYS A 23 10.05 -1.76 -16.48
N ALA A 24 10.15 -3.08 -16.48
CA ALA A 24 10.48 -3.79 -15.26
C ALA A 24 11.77 -3.21 -14.63
N PRO A 25 11.91 -3.21 -13.30
CA PRO A 25 13.18 -2.89 -12.65
C PRO A 25 14.28 -3.79 -13.24
N PRO A 26 15.46 -3.27 -13.59
CA PRO A 26 16.49 -4.01 -14.32
C PRO A 26 17.09 -5.17 -13.50
N ASN A 27 17.01 -5.11 -12.17
CA ASN A 27 17.39 -6.21 -11.28
C ASN A 27 16.20 -7.15 -10.96
N GLY A 28 15.08 -6.99 -11.67
CA GLY A 28 13.86 -7.77 -11.51
C GLY A 28 13.00 -7.38 -10.31
N LEU A 29 11.87 -8.07 -10.17
CA LEU A 29 11.09 -8.10 -8.94
C LEU A 29 11.41 -9.39 -8.19
N GLN A 30 11.29 -9.34 -6.88
CA GLN A 30 11.41 -10.53 -6.02
C GLN A 30 10.18 -10.65 -5.13
N LEU A 31 9.69 -11.88 -4.98
CA LEU A 31 8.69 -12.22 -3.97
C LEU A 31 9.38 -12.98 -2.84
N CYS A 32 9.25 -12.48 -1.62
CA CYS A 32 9.91 -13.01 -0.43
C CYS A 32 8.89 -13.51 0.59
N GLY A 33 9.15 -14.71 1.10
CA GLY A 33 8.49 -15.29 2.27
C GLY A 33 9.28 -15.04 3.56
N ALA A 34 9.07 -15.89 4.56
CA ALA A 34 9.74 -15.80 5.86
C ALA A 34 11.26 -15.99 5.78
N SER A 35 11.73 -16.91 4.92
CA SER A 35 13.13 -17.37 4.90
C SER A 35 13.77 -17.34 3.51
N ALA A 36 12.99 -17.17 2.44
CA ALA A 36 13.48 -17.24 1.06
C ALA A 36 12.81 -16.20 0.16
N CYS A 37 13.50 -15.86 -0.93
CA CYS A 37 12.98 -15.02 -2.00
C CYS A 37 13.09 -15.74 -3.34
N VAL A 38 12.08 -15.58 -4.21
CA VAL A 38 12.08 -16.03 -5.60
C VAL A 38 12.09 -14.82 -6.52
N ALA A 39 12.93 -14.86 -7.55
CA ALA A 39 12.93 -13.85 -8.58
C ALA A 39 11.70 -14.03 -9.49
N ILE A 40 11.00 -12.94 -9.76
CA ILE A 40 9.97 -12.87 -10.80
C ILE A 40 10.70 -12.56 -12.10
N THR A 41 10.98 -13.58 -12.91
CA THR A 41 11.74 -13.42 -14.17
C THR A 41 10.80 -13.42 -15.37
N THR A 42 9.96 -14.45 -15.51
CA THR A 42 9.08 -14.62 -16.67
C THR A 42 7.93 -13.61 -16.71
N ASP A 43 7.40 -13.22 -15.55
CA ASP A 43 6.26 -12.29 -15.46
C ASP A 43 6.66 -10.90 -14.94
N ALA A 44 7.96 -10.59 -14.87
CA ALA A 44 8.46 -9.40 -14.17
C ALA A 44 7.83 -8.11 -14.68
N GLU A 45 7.83 -7.93 -16.00
CA GLU A 45 7.29 -6.75 -16.67
C GLU A 45 5.78 -6.69 -16.56
N LEU A 46 5.09 -7.83 -16.75
CA LEU A 46 3.64 -7.91 -16.58
C LEU A 46 3.21 -7.53 -15.15
N VAL A 47 3.90 -8.06 -14.13
CA VAL A 47 3.62 -7.76 -12.72
C VAL A 47 3.93 -6.29 -12.42
N ALA A 48 5.09 -5.77 -12.88
CA ALA A 48 5.48 -4.39 -12.66
C ALA A 48 4.48 -3.40 -13.29
N ILE A 49 4.20 -3.58 -14.59
CA ILE A 49 3.26 -2.71 -15.31
C ILE A 49 1.90 -2.78 -14.65
N ASN A 50 1.35 -3.97 -14.42
CA ASN A 50 0.00 -4.09 -13.88
C ASN A 50 -0.14 -3.51 -12.47
N LEU A 51 0.86 -3.67 -11.60
CA LEU A 51 0.80 -3.14 -10.25
C LEU A 51 1.02 -1.63 -10.19
N PHE A 52 1.90 -1.08 -11.02
CA PHE A 52 2.32 0.33 -10.90
C PHE A 52 1.64 1.26 -11.91
N TYR A 53 1.26 0.77 -13.09
CA TYR A 53 0.83 1.60 -14.22
C TYR A 53 -0.38 1.05 -15.00
N GLY A 54 -0.78 -0.19 -14.75
CA GLY A 54 -1.81 -0.90 -15.51
C GLY A 54 -3.13 -1.05 -14.75
N ASP A 55 -3.82 -2.17 -14.99
CA ASP A 55 -5.22 -2.35 -14.61
C ASP A 55 -5.45 -2.79 -13.15
N ALA A 56 -4.46 -2.64 -12.27
CA ALA A 56 -4.69 -2.87 -10.85
C ALA A 56 -5.73 -1.88 -10.32
N ARG A 57 -6.75 -2.41 -9.63
CA ARG A 57 -7.83 -1.59 -9.11
C ARG A 57 -7.55 -1.16 -7.68
N LEU A 58 -7.73 0.12 -7.40
CA LEU A 58 -7.81 0.62 -6.03
C LEU A 58 -8.99 -0.03 -5.30
N VAL A 59 -8.71 -0.54 -4.11
CA VAL A 59 -9.71 -1.13 -3.21
C VAL A 59 -9.57 -0.55 -1.81
N ALA A 60 -10.62 -0.67 -1.01
CA ALA A 60 -10.54 -0.37 0.41
C ALA A 60 -9.57 -1.37 1.09
N PRO A 61 -8.89 -0.95 2.18
CA PRO A 61 -8.17 -1.90 3.03
C PRO A 61 -9.08 -3.07 3.43
N PRO A 62 -8.60 -4.32 3.37
CA PRO A 62 -9.41 -5.48 3.70
C PRO A 62 -9.90 -5.39 5.16
N SER A 63 -11.18 -5.67 5.35
CA SER A 63 -11.78 -5.74 6.69
C SER A 63 -11.67 -7.15 7.25
N ALA A 64 -10.45 -7.55 7.56
CA ALA A 64 -10.10 -8.89 8.03
C ALA A 64 -9.04 -8.82 9.13
N GLU A 65 -8.81 -9.95 9.80
CA GLU A 65 -7.69 -10.08 10.74
C GLU A 65 -6.36 -9.97 9.98
N PRO A 66 -5.35 -9.26 10.52
CA PRO A 66 -4.00 -9.34 10.00
C PRO A 66 -3.57 -10.78 9.84
N SER A 67 -3.17 -11.14 8.63
CA SER A 67 -2.87 -12.51 8.23
C SER A 67 -1.47 -12.63 7.69
N ASP A 68 -1.15 -13.83 7.24
CA ASP A 68 0.06 -14.14 6.51
C ASP A 68 0.22 -13.28 5.26
N PHE A 69 1.45 -12.89 4.96
CA PHE A 69 1.80 -12.03 3.84
C PHE A 69 3.17 -12.38 3.24
N TYR A 70 3.41 -11.86 2.05
CA TYR A 70 4.69 -11.93 1.35
C TYR A 70 5.20 -10.51 1.07
N LEU A 71 6.51 -10.33 0.96
CA LEU A 71 7.10 -9.05 0.55
C LEU A 71 7.42 -9.08 -0.93
N LEU A 72 6.91 -8.11 -1.67
CA LEU A 72 7.36 -7.81 -3.02
C LEU A 72 8.48 -6.76 -2.93
N ARG A 73 9.62 -7.00 -3.57
CA ARG A 73 10.78 -6.09 -3.58
C ARG A 73 11.18 -5.76 -5.00
N TRP A 74 11.62 -4.54 -5.22
CA TRP A 74 12.17 -4.09 -6.48
C TRP A 74 13.24 -3.02 -6.26
N GLN A 75 14.05 -2.79 -7.29
CA GLN A 75 15.03 -1.72 -7.31
C GLN A 75 15.21 -1.21 -8.74
N TYR A 76 14.90 0.07 -8.94
CA TYR A 76 15.26 0.80 -10.15
C TYR A 76 16.64 1.44 -9.99
N PRO A 77 17.38 1.70 -11.08
CA PRO A 77 18.60 2.50 -11.03
C PRO A 77 18.27 3.87 -10.44
N ASP A 78 19.18 4.39 -9.62
CA ASP A 78 19.08 5.72 -9.02
C ASP A 78 17.86 5.96 -8.09
N GLU A 79 17.11 4.91 -7.74
CA GLU A 79 16.02 4.94 -6.78
C GLU A 79 16.35 4.13 -5.52
N ALA A 80 15.74 4.51 -4.39
CA ALA A 80 15.78 3.70 -3.19
C ALA A 80 15.06 2.36 -3.43
N PRO A 81 15.52 1.24 -2.81
CA PRO A 81 14.83 -0.03 -2.90
C PRO A 81 13.36 0.10 -2.47
N GLY A 82 12.46 -0.34 -3.35
CA GLY A 82 11.03 -0.30 -3.12
C GLY A 82 10.50 -1.61 -2.56
N SER A 83 9.39 -1.52 -1.83
CA SER A 83 8.70 -2.71 -1.33
C SER A 83 7.19 -2.54 -1.25
N ALA A 84 6.51 -3.66 -1.37
CA ALA A 84 5.07 -3.81 -1.20
C ALA A 84 4.79 -5.12 -0.49
N TYR A 85 3.53 -5.33 -0.11
CA TYR A 85 3.11 -6.56 0.53
C TYR A 85 2.03 -7.25 -0.30
N PHE A 86 2.14 -8.56 -0.48
CA PHE A 86 1.10 -9.38 -1.09
C PHE A 86 0.41 -10.23 -0.01
N ILE A 87 -0.92 -10.14 0.07
CA ILE A 87 -1.74 -10.92 1.00
C ILE A 87 -2.58 -11.91 0.19
N ASP A 88 -2.12 -13.16 0.10
CA ASP A 88 -2.72 -14.17 -0.78
C ASP A 88 -4.18 -14.50 -0.41
N ALA A 89 -4.47 -14.61 0.90
CA ALA A 89 -5.80 -14.92 1.41
C ALA A 89 -6.89 -13.95 0.89
N SER A 90 -6.55 -12.68 0.72
CA SER A 90 -7.43 -11.66 0.12
C SER A 90 -7.13 -11.36 -1.35
N GLY A 91 -6.02 -11.87 -1.88
CA GLY A 91 -5.56 -11.59 -3.24
C GLY A 91 -5.25 -10.11 -3.49
N VAL A 92 -4.81 -9.36 -2.49
CA VAL A 92 -4.54 -7.92 -2.59
C VAL A 92 -3.06 -7.61 -2.40
N VAL A 93 -2.62 -6.50 -2.99
CA VAL A 93 -1.28 -5.94 -2.80
C VAL A 93 -1.40 -4.61 -2.09
N ARG A 94 -0.57 -4.40 -1.07
CA ARG A 94 -0.43 -3.10 -0.40
C ARG A 94 0.88 -2.45 -0.83
N LEU A 95 0.78 -1.34 -1.55
CA LEU A 95 1.89 -0.47 -1.88
C LEU A 95 2.15 0.49 -0.72
N GLY A 96 3.42 0.65 -0.35
CA GLY A 96 3.85 1.69 0.59
C GLY A 96 3.98 3.06 -0.09
N ARG A 97 4.22 4.10 0.72
CA ARG A 97 4.57 5.44 0.22
C ARG A 97 5.85 5.37 -0.62
N GLY A 98 5.88 6.12 -1.73
CA GLY A 98 7.01 6.13 -2.65
C GLY A 98 7.01 4.95 -3.64
N ALA A 99 5.90 4.21 -3.73
CA ALA A 99 5.72 3.27 -4.83
C ALA A 99 5.70 4.01 -6.19
N PRO A 100 6.22 3.40 -7.27
CA PRO A 100 6.18 3.98 -8.61
C PRO A 100 4.75 4.27 -9.09
N GLY A 101 4.65 5.14 -10.09
CA GLY A 101 3.39 5.48 -10.75
C GLY A 101 2.48 6.39 -9.92
N PRO A 102 1.15 6.32 -10.09
CA PRO A 102 0.19 7.24 -9.46
C PRO A 102 0.03 7.00 -7.95
N PHE A 103 0.73 6.01 -7.38
CA PHE A 103 0.56 5.53 -6.00
C PHE A 103 1.63 6.06 -5.02
N SER A 104 2.24 7.21 -5.30
CA SER A 104 3.39 7.70 -4.53
C SER A 104 3.03 8.38 -3.19
N ALA A 105 1.82 8.91 -3.04
CA ALA A 105 1.46 9.82 -1.94
C ALA A 105 1.06 9.14 -0.60
N GLY A 106 0.72 7.85 -0.61
CA GLY A 106 0.16 7.15 0.55
C GLY A 106 0.30 5.63 0.46
N GLY A 107 -0.23 4.92 1.47
CA GLY A 107 -0.41 3.47 1.38
C GLY A 107 -1.62 3.16 0.51
N TYR A 108 -1.46 2.33 -0.53
CA TYR A 108 -2.56 1.97 -1.43
C TYR A 108 -2.80 0.47 -1.41
N TRP A 109 -4.08 0.09 -1.35
CA TRP A 109 -4.51 -1.29 -1.47
C TRP A 109 -5.03 -1.52 -2.89
N LEU A 110 -4.45 -2.51 -3.54
CA LEU A 110 -4.70 -2.84 -4.93
C LEU A 110 -5.24 -4.27 -5.04
N GLN A 111 -6.25 -4.44 -5.87
CA GLN A 111 -6.63 -5.72 -6.41
C GLN A 111 -5.89 -5.89 -7.74
N PRO A 112 -4.88 -6.79 -7.83
CA PRO A 112 -4.26 -7.10 -9.10
C PRO A 112 -5.27 -7.72 -10.06
N ASN A 113 -5.05 -7.52 -11.37
CA ASN A 113 -5.80 -8.24 -12.39
C ASN A 113 -5.52 -9.75 -12.33
N ALA A 114 -6.36 -10.55 -13.00
CA ALA A 114 -6.29 -12.01 -12.90
C ALA A 114 -4.92 -12.61 -13.28
N PRO A 115 -4.24 -12.19 -14.38
CA PRO A 115 -2.92 -12.69 -14.72
C PRO A 115 -1.86 -12.39 -13.65
N THR A 116 -1.83 -11.16 -13.12
CA THR A 116 -0.88 -10.76 -12.08
C THR A 116 -1.13 -11.52 -10.79
N LEU A 117 -2.40 -11.67 -10.39
CA LEU A 117 -2.76 -12.44 -9.20
C LEU A 117 -2.37 -13.92 -9.34
N ALA A 118 -2.58 -14.52 -10.52
CA ALA A 118 -2.18 -15.90 -10.80
C ALA A 118 -0.66 -16.09 -10.73
N ALA A 119 0.12 -15.14 -11.26
CA ALA A 119 1.58 -15.17 -11.16
C ALA A 119 2.05 -15.08 -9.69
N LEU A 120 1.51 -14.14 -8.91
CA LEU A 120 1.84 -13.99 -7.49
C LEU A 120 1.48 -15.24 -6.67
N ARG A 121 0.34 -15.87 -6.95
CA ARG A 121 -0.09 -17.13 -6.32
C ARG A 121 0.82 -18.31 -6.65
N ARG A 122 1.16 -18.47 -7.93
CA ARG A 122 2.09 -19.52 -8.37
C ARG A 122 3.44 -19.41 -7.66
N LEU A 123 3.97 -18.19 -7.56
CA LEU A 123 5.27 -17.94 -6.92
C LEU A 123 5.20 -18.12 -5.39
N SER A 124 4.13 -17.65 -4.75
CA SER A 124 3.96 -17.80 -3.30
C SER A 124 3.68 -19.23 -2.86
N GLY A 125 3.11 -20.08 -3.72
CA GLY A 125 2.84 -21.50 -3.39
C GLY A 125 4.08 -22.32 -3.04
N GLY A 126 5.28 -21.86 -3.40
CA GLY A 126 6.57 -22.49 -3.03
C GLY A 126 7.29 -21.80 -1.86
N LEU A 127 6.68 -20.81 -1.22
CA LEU A 127 7.28 -20.02 -0.16
C LEU A 127 6.51 -20.18 1.15
N GLU A 128 7.24 -20.21 2.26
CA GLU A 128 6.64 -20.04 3.58
C GLU A 128 6.23 -18.56 3.77
N PRO A 129 4.97 -18.25 4.09
CA PRO A 129 4.56 -16.87 4.30
C PRO A 129 5.18 -16.25 5.55
N VAL A 130 5.27 -14.92 5.57
CA VAL A 130 5.59 -14.18 6.78
C VAL A 130 4.32 -14.07 7.64
N HIS A 131 4.38 -14.59 8.86
CA HIS A 131 3.29 -14.41 9.83
C HIS A 131 3.23 -12.96 10.34
N ALA A 132 2.03 -12.37 10.38
CA ALA A 132 1.82 -11.04 10.94
C ALA A 132 2.00 -11.06 12.47
N PRO A 133 3.06 -10.42 13.02
CA PRO A 133 3.21 -10.33 14.47
C PRO A 133 2.12 -9.48 15.10
N ALA A 134 1.76 -9.81 16.34
CA ALA A 134 0.91 -8.95 17.15
C ALA A 134 1.58 -7.57 17.38
N PRO A 135 0.79 -6.48 17.48
CA PRO A 135 1.33 -5.18 17.85
C PRO A 135 2.07 -5.20 19.18
N LEU A 136 3.32 -4.72 19.19
CA LEU A 136 4.12 -4.57 20.40
C LEU A 136 3.85 -3.26 21.11
N ARG A 137 3.69 -2.18 20.34
CA ARG A 137 3.43 -0.84 20.85
C ARG A 137 2.35 -0.20 20.01
N VAL A 138 1.41 0.43 20.70
CA VAL A 138 0.42 1.27 20.05
C VAL A 138 0.33 2.61 20.75
N THR A 139 0.30 3.70 19.99
CA THR A 139 -0.02 5.02 20.51
C THR A 139 -1.29 5.57 19.86
N VAL A 140 -2.08 6.31 20.62
CA VAL A 140 -3.27 7.03 20.15
C VAL A 140 -3.12 8.49 20.54
N GLY A 141 -2.94 9.37 19.54
CA GLY A 141 -2.58 10.77 19.76
C GLY A 141 -1.26 10.92 20.51
N GLY A 142 -0.28 10.07 20.19
CA GLY A 142 1.05 10.06 20.83
C GLY A 142 1.12 9.40 22.21
N ARG A 143 -0.01 8.99 22.81
CA ARG A 143 -0.05 8.36 24.14
C ARG A 143 -0.19 6.85 24.04
N PRO A 144 0.53 6.05 24.85
CA PRO A 144 0.51 4.60 24.75
C PRO A 144 -0.88 4.00 25.08
N ALA A 145 -1.22 2.94 24.35
CA ALA A 145 -2.37 2.08 24.62
C ALA A 145 -2.07 1.08 25.74
N ARG A 146 -3.09 0.70 26.52
CA ARG A 146 -2.95 -0.23 27.65
C ARG A 146 -2.72 -1.70 27.23
N ASP A 147 -3.22 -2.07 26.06
CA ASP A 147 -3.14 -3.43 25.52
C ASP A 147 -2.87 -3.33 24.01
N PRO A 148 -1.60 -3.14 23.59
CA PRO A 148 -1.22 -3.01 22.19
C PRO A 148 -1.69 -4.17 21.32
N ALA A 149 -1.56 -5.41 21.79
CA ALA A 149 -1.91 -6.61 21.01
C ALA A 149 -3.38 -6.60 20.55
N SER A 150 -4.30 -6.11 21.39
CA SER A 150 -5.73 -6.01 21.02
C SER A 150 -6.04 -5.08 19.83
N TYR A 151 -5.11 -4.21 19.43
CA TYR A 151 -5.32 -3.25 18.36
C TYR A 151 -5.22 -3.84 16.95
N SER A 152 -4.87 -5.12 16.80
CA SER A 152 -5.08 -5.85 15.53
C SER A 152 -6.55 -5.79 15.07
N ARG A 153 -7.50 -5.66 16.02
CA ARG A 153 -8.94 -5.52 15.73
C ARG A 153 -9.31 -4.27 14.94
N LEU A 154 -8.43 -3.28 14.81
CA LEU A 154 -8.67 -2.11 13.96
C LEU A 154 -8.93 -2.50 12.50
N TRP A 155 -8.38 -3.64 12.06
CA TRP A 155 -8.52 -4.15 10.70
C TRP A 155 -9.76 -5.03 10.53
N GLN A 156 -10.28 -5.60 11.61
CA GLN A 156 -11.42 -6.53 11.59
C GLN A 156 -12.79 -5.84 11.68
N VAL A 157 -12.84 -4.57 12.07
CA VAL A 157 -14.09 -3.91 12.47
C VAL A 157 -14.52 -2.85 11.47
N GLY A 158 -15.81 -2.84 11.17
CA GLY A 158 -16.48 -1.79 10.41
C GLY A 158 -16.57 -2.06 8.92
N ALA A 159 -17.34 -1.22 8.24
CA ALA A 159 -17.52 -1.26 6.80
C ALA A 159 -17.08 0.07 6.18
N ALA A 160 -16.49 0.01 4.99
CA ALA A 160 -16.11 1.20 4.24
C ALA A 160 -17.35 2.07 4.00
N ALA A 161 -17.25 3.36 4.28
CA ALA A 161 -18.38 4.27 4.17
C ALA A 161 -17.89 5.70 3.93
N ILE A 162 -18.71 6.50 3.26
CA ILE A 162 -18.44 7.93 3.07
C ILE A 162 -18.72 8.65 4.40
N PRO A 163 -17.77 9.44 4.92
CA PRO A 163 -17.91 10.08 6.21
C PRO A 163 -18.91 11.25 6.15
N VAL A 164 -19.90 11.24 7.04
CA VAL A 164 -20.77 12.41 7.28
C VAL A 164 -20.14 13.25 8.39
N HIS A 165 -19.27 14.19 8.01
CA HIS A 165 -18.63 15.20 8.88
C HIS A 165 -17.87 14.74 10.16
N PRO A 166 -16.82 13.90 10.07
CA PRO A 166 -15.91 13.65 11.19
C PRO A 166 -14.99 14.86 11.38
N GLY A 167 -15.34 15.75 12.32
CA GLY A 167 -14.45 16.81 12.76
C GLY A 167 -13.26 16.25 13.55
N GLY A 168 -12.07 16.36 12.98
CA GLY A 168 -10.78 16.08 13.63
C GLY A 168 -10.46 14.60 13.81
N TRP A 169 -9.20 14.28 13.54
CA TRP A 169 -8.66 12.92 13.59
C TRP A 169 -7.59 12.79 14.67
N ILE A 170 -7.48 11.60 15.24
CA ILE A 170 -6.45 11.23 16.20
C ILE A 170 -5.68 10.07 15.61
N ARG A 171 -4.40 10.31 15.27
CA ARG A 171 -3.51 9.29 14.73
C ARG A 171 -3.33 8.13 15.71
N VAL A 172 -3.42 6.93 15.18
CA VAL A 172 -3.03 5.68 15.81
C VAL A 172 -1.74 5.21 15.17
N ARG A 173 -0.71 4.96 15.97
CA ARG A 173 0.54 4.35 15.49
C ARG A 173 0.67 2.96 16.05
N ILE A 174 0.90 2.00 15.17
CA ILE A 174 1.10 0.60 15.48
C ILE A 174 2.56 0.29 15.18
N THR A 175 3.24 -0.39 16.09
CA THR A 175 4.62 -0.85 15.92
C THR A 175 4.68 -2.33 16.26
N THR A 176 5.32 -3.07 15.38
CA THR A 176 5.55 -4.51 15.44
C THR A 176 7.06 -4.80 15.44
N VAL A 177 7.46 -6.05 15.72
CA VAL A 177 8.88 -6.46 15.65
C VAL A 177 9.48 -6.28 14.25
N THR A 178 8.66 -6.49 13.22
CA THR A 178 8.99 -6.34 11.81
C THR A 178 7.88 -5.56 11.12
N PRO A 179 8.18 -4.72 10.10
CA PRO A 179 7.15 -4.05 9.32
C PRO A 179 6.16 -5.03 8.69
N THR A 180 4.88 -4.65 8.63
CA THR A 180 3.79 -5.46 8.08
C THR A 180 2.88 -4.60 7.19
N PRO A 181 1.98 -5.20 6.39
CA PRO A 181 0.96 -4.44 5.66
C PRO A 181 0.09 -3.55 6.56
N TRP A 182 0.04 -3.81 7.87
CA TRP A 182 -0.88 -3.18 8.81
C TRP A 182 -0.19 -2.27 9.83
N SER A 183 1.14 -2.14 9.78
CA SER A 183 1.91 -1.47 10.82
C SER A 183 3.21 -0.82 10.34
N ASP A 184 3.50 -0.82 9.05
CA ASP A 184 4.71 -0.19 8.53
C ASP A 184 4.69 1.35 8.67
N ALA A 185 5.79 1.99 8.29
CA ALA A 185 5.92 3.44 8.37
C ALA A 185 4.91 4.19 7.47
N SER A 186 4.42 3.56 6.41
CA SER A 186 3.47 4.14 5.46
C SER A 186 2.00 3.98 5.88
N THR A 187 1.71 3.05 6.79
CA THR A 187 0.37 2.78 7.32
C THR A 187 -0.19 4.02 7.96
N ASP A 188 -1.37 4.46 7.57
CA ASP A 188 -2.07 5.55 8.25
C ASP A 188 -3.37 5.03 8.87
N VAL A 189 -3.48 5.17 10.18
CA VAL A 189 -4.69 4.77 10.91
C VAL A 189 -5.07 5.90 11.83
N GLU A 190 -6.32 6.31 11.77
CA GLU A 190 -6.83 7.40 12.59
C GLU A 190 -8.22 7.06 13.13
N VAL A 191 -8.53 7.56 14.33
CA VAL A 191 -9.87 7.52 14.88
C VAL A 191 -10.42 8.95 14.93
N ALA A 192 -11.67 9.13 14.50
CA ALA A 192 -12.32 10.43 14.60
C ALA A 192 -12.43 10.86 16.07
N ARG A 193 -12.31 12.16 16.37
CA ARG A 193 -12.47 12.69 17.73
C ARG A 193 -13.85 12.43 18.31
N ARG A 194 -14.88 12.34 17.46
CA ARG A 194 -16.26 12.07 17.84
C ARG A 194 -16.88 10.99 16.94
N GLY A 195 -17.97 10.37 17.42
CA GLY A 195 -18.67 9.32 16.68
C GLY A 195 -17.90 7.99 16.61
N GLY A 196 -18.30 7.12 15.68
CA GLY A 196 -17.69 5.82 15.44
C GLY A 196 -17.12 5.73 14.03
N TRP A 197 -15.98 6.36 13.82
CA TRP A 197 -15.30 6.43 12.53
C TRP A 197 -13.82 6.12 12.67
N LEU A 198 -13.29 5.34 11.74
CA LEU A 198 -11.86 5.12 11.51
C LEU A 198 -11.48 5.56 10.11
N ALA A 199 -10.27 6.07 9.95
CA ALA A 199 -9.58 6.15 8.68
C ALA A 199 -8.46 5.10 8.67
N ARG A 200 -8.33 4.38 7.56
CA ARG A 200 -7.26 3.41 7.28
C ARG A 200 -6.75 3.70 5.88
N ASP A 201 -5.50 4.11 5.74
CA ASP A 201 -4.86 4.43 4.46
C ASP A 201 -5.78 5.31 3.57
N GLY A 202 -6.30 6.39 4.13
CA GLY A 202 -7.21 7.33 3.44
C GLY A 202 -8.64 6.85 3.23
N THR A 203 -8.97 5.58 3.50
CA THR A 203 -10.34 5.06 3.41
C THR A 203 -11.06 5.16 4.76
N PHE A 204 -12.30 5.63 4.74
CA PHE A 204 -13.11 5.80 5.95
C PHE A 204 -14.01 4.61 6.21
N PHE A 205 -14.17 4.27 7.49
CA PHE A 205 -14.96 3.13 7.94
C PHE A 205 -15.87 3.50 9.09
N ARG A 206 -17.13 3.10 8.98
CA ARG A 206 -18.09 3.20 10.08
C ARG A 206 -17.85 2.04 11.04
N VAL A 207 -17.61 2.37 12.31
CA VAL A 207 -17.41 1.39 13.40
C VAL A 207 -18.39 1.65 14.55
N PRO A 208 -18.63 0.67 15.44
CA PRO A 208 -19.42 0.90 16.64
C PRO A 208 -18.88 2.07 17.46
N ALA A 209 -19.73 2.99 17.90
CA ALA A 209 -19.31 4.16 18.67
C ALA A 209 -18.53 3.79 19.95
N ARG A 210 -18.93 2.69 20.61
CA ARG A 210 -18.21 2.11 21.76
C ARG A 210 -16.78 1.69 21.41
N PHE A 211 -16.55 1.16 20.21
CA PHE A 211 -15.23 0.74 19.74
C PHE A 211 -14.31 1.95 19.56
N ALA A 212 -14.78 2.98 18.83
CA ALA A 212 -14.05 4.24 18.68
C ALA A 212 -13.77 4.94 20.03
N ALA A 213 -14.71 4.89 20.97
CA ALA A 213 -14.51 5.43 22.32
C ALA A 213 -13.38 4.70 23.06
N ARG A 214 -13.29 3.36 22.96
CA ARG A 214 -12.20 2.59 23.57
C ARG A 214 -10.83 2.93 22.98
N ILE A 215 -10.75 3.11 21.66
CA ILE A 215 -9.52 3.56 20.99
C ILE A 215 -9.10 4.92 21.53
N ARG A 216 -10.00 5.91 21.55
CA ARG A 216 -9.75 7.26 22.08
C ARG A 216 -9.30 7.23 23.55
N ALA A 217 -9.87 6.30 24.32
CA ALA A 217 -9.53 6.08 25.72
C ALA A 217 -8.27 5.22 25.93
N ARG A 218 -7.62 4.74 24.86
CA ARG A 218 -6.40 3.91 24.91
C ARG A 218 -6.59 2.59 25.67
N LYS A 219 -7.82 2.06 25.66
CA LYS A 219 -8.19 0.81 26.34
C LYS A 219 -7.97 -0.39 25.44
N SER A 220 -7.95 -1.59 26.01
CA SER A 220 -8.03 -2.84 25.23
C SER A 220 -9.22 -2.78 24.26
N LEU A 221 -9.11 -3.41 23.10
CA LEU A 221 -10.19 -3.51 22.12
C LEU A 221 -10.92 -4.87 22.16
N ARG A 222 -10.62 -5.71 23.14
CA ARG A 222 -11.35 -6.95 23.43
C ARG A 222 -12.73 -6.68 24.03
#